data_AF-A0A955IF70-F1
#
_entry.id   AF-A0A955IF70-F1
#
_cell.length_a   1.000
_cell.length_b   1.000
_cell.length_c   1.000
_cell.angle_alpha   90.00
_cell.angle_beta   90.00
_cell.angle_gamma   90.00
#
_symmetry.space_group_name_H-M   'P 1'
#
loop_
_entity.id
_entity.type
_entity.pdbx_description
1 polymer ?
#
loop_
_entity_poly.entity_id
_entity_poly.type
_entity_poly.pdbx_seq_one_letter_code
_entity_poly.pdbx_strand_id
1 'polypeptide(L)'
;MKNKKGIFDMISVVAILISLFVILNPLHFFMPSKTQMIFEAIFFIVVCVYLVFFQYEKALDERESYHLMISSRISTNIAIVLLLIALINELFGNNSSSFIPLTIAAIVLSKIISLWYFRSRK
;
A
#
# COMPACT_ATOMS: atom_id res chain seq x y z
N MET A 1 -4.55 0.13 -25.05
CA MET A 1 -4.36 0.76 -23.71
C MET A 1 -4.09 -0.22 -22.56
N LYS A 2 -4.27 -1.55 -22.72
CA LYS A 2 -4.12 -2.56 -21.65
C LYS A 2 -2.71 -2.63 -21.00
N ASN A 3 -1.64 -2.40 -21.78
CA ASN A 3 -0.27 -2.49 -21.27
C ASN A 3 0.19 -1.27 -20.44
N LYS A 4 -0.35 -0.08 -20.69
CA LYS A 4 0.10 1.12 -19.95
C LYS A 4 -0.37 1.10 -18.49
N LYS A 5 -1.62 0.65 -18.24
CA LYS A 5 -2.19 0.57 -16.89
C LYS A 5 -1.42 -0.39 -15.97
N GLY A 6 -1.06 -1.58 -16.45
CA GLY A 6 -0.28 -2.53 -15.66
C GLY A 6 1.12 -2.02 -15.29
N ILE A 7 1.72 -1.17 -16.13
CA ILE A 7 3.00 -0.53 -15.84
C ILE A 7 2.85 0.51 -14.72
N PHE A 8 1.77 1.31 -14.72
CA PHE A 8 1.49 2.25 -13.62
C PHE A 8 1.23 1.53 -12.29
N ASP A 9 0.50 0.41 -12.32
CA ASP A 9 0.27 -0.44 -11.14
C ASP A 9 1.59 -1.02 -10.59
N MET A 10 2.53 -1.37 -11.47
CA MET A 10 3.83 -1.91 -11.07
C MET A 10 4.74 -0.82 -10.49
N ILE A 11 4.74 0.38 -11.11
CA ILE A 11 5.49 1.54 -10.62
C ILE A 11 5.01 1.96 -9.23
N SER A 12 3.70 1.88 -8.98
CA SER A 12 3.14 2.25 -7.67
C SER A 12 3.52 1.27 -6.56
N VAL A 13 3.53 -0.04 -6.83
CA VAL A 13 4.07 -1.05 -5.90
C VAL A 13 5.52 -0.73 -5.56
N VAL A 14 6.35 -0.47 -6.57
CA VAL A 14 7.77 -0.19 -6.38
C VAL A 14 7.97 1.07 -5.55
N ALA A 15 7.23 2.15 -5.84
CA ALA A 15 7.29 3.38 -5.07
C ALA A 15 6.90 3.18 -3.60
N ILE A 16 5.87 2.37 -3.34
CA ILE A 16 5.40 2.08 -1.98
C ILE A 16 6.39 1.17 -1.23
N LEU A 17 7.01 0.20 -1.91
CA LEU A 17 8.07 -0.63 -1.31
C LEU A 17 9.33 0.18 -1.00
N ILE A 18 9.71 1.13 -1.86
CA ILE A 18 10.83 2.04 -1.62
C ILE A 18 10.52 2.95 -0.42
N SER A 19 9.30 3.52 -0.36
CA SER A 19 8.82 4.27 0.81
C SER A 19 8.99 3.49 2.10
N LEU A 20 8.54 2.23 2.07
CA LEU A 20 8.56 1.35 3.21
C LEU A 20 9.98 1.05 3.66
N PHE A 21 10.87 0.81 2.71
CA PHE A 21 12.28 0.56 2.96
C PHE A 21 12.97 1.78 3.60
N VAL A 22 12.63 2.99 3.17
CA VAL A 22 13.13 4.24 3.78
C VAL A 22 12.61 4.38 5.21
N ILE A 23 11.31 4.20 5.44
CA ILE A 23 10.68 4.35 6.76
C ILE A 23 11.16 3.30 7.77
N LEU A 24 11.30 2.05 7.34
CA LEU A 24 11.75 0.95 8.21
C LEU A 24 13.23 1.06 8.56
N ASN A 25 14.01 1.85 7.80
CA ASN A 25 15.44 2.08 7.99
C ASN A 25 16.22 0.82 8.43
N PRO A 26 16.08 -0.32 7.72
CA PRO A 26 16.58 -1.61 8.19
C PRO A 26 18.11 -1.68 8.29
N LEU A 27 18.82 -0.76 7.64
CA LEU A 27 20.28 -0.69 7.65
C LEU A 27 20.84 0.36 8.62
N HIS A 28 19.99 1.08 9.37
CA HIS A 28 20.38 2.18 10.27
C HIS A 28 21.29 3.26 9.62
N PHE A 29 21.39 3.28 8.28
CA PHE A 29 22.24 4.21 7.52
C PHE A 29 21.79 5.66 7.70
N PHE A 30 20.52 5.85 8.03
CA PHE A 30 19.89 7.12 8.27
C PHE A 30 19.74 7.31 9.79
N MET A 31 20.66 8.02 10.42
CA MET A 31 20.53 8.41 11.83
C MET A 31 19.38 9.44 11.93
N PRO A 32 18.31 9.21 12.71
CA PRO A 32 17.09 9.99 12.63
C PRO A 32 17.33 11.39 13.22
N SER A 33 17.64 12.34 12.35
CA SER A 33 17.60 13.76 12.67
C SER A 33 16.16 14.26 12.51
N LYS A 34 15.77 15.31 13.25
CA LYS A 34 14.41 15.87 13.20
C LYS A 34 13.95 16.25 11.78
N THR A 35 14.89 16.53 10.90
CA THR A 35 14.68 16.79 9.47
C THR A 35 14.21 15.56 8.70
N GLN A 36 14.67 14.35 9.04
CA GLN A 36 14.23 13.12 8.38
C GLN A 36 12.79 12.74 8.70
N MET A 37 12.33 12.93 9.94
CA MET A 37 10.92 12.75 10.28
C MET A 37 10.01 13.67 9.44
N ILE A 38 10.46 14.88 9.14
CA ILE A 38 9.70 15.81 8.29
C ILE A 38 9.64 15.30 6.85
N PHE A 39 10.75 14.82 6.29
CA PHE A 39 10.78 14.25 4.94
C PHE A 39 9.93 12.97 4.84
N GLU A 40 9.99 12.08 5.83
CA GLU A 40 9.14 10.89 5.90
C GLU A 40 7.66 11.26 5.99
N ALA A 41 7.30 12.26 6.81
CA ALA A 41 5.93 12.73 6.92
C ALA A 41 5.42 13.33 5.61
N ILE A 42 6.22 14.16 4.93
CA ILE A 42 5.88 14.73 3.62
C ILE A 42 5.72 13.60 2.58
N PHE A 43 6.65 12.65 2.56
CA PHE A 43 6.60 11.53 1.63
C PHE A 43 5.34 10.68 1.87
N PHE A 44 5.02 10.40 3.13
CA PHE A 44 3.80 9.69 3.51
C PHE A 44 2.54 10.42 3.03
N ILE A 45 2.46 11.74 3.21
CA ILE A 45 1.35 12.57 2.71
C ILE A 45 1.22 12.43 1.19
N VAL A 46 2.33 12.49 0.44
CA VAL A 46 2.32 12.34 -1.03
C VAL A 46 1.80 10.95 -1.43
N VAL A 47 2.21 9.89 -0.73
CA VAL A 47 1.71 8.53 -0.96
C VAL A 47 0.21 8.43 -0.65
N CYS A 48 -0.26 9.02 0.45
CA CYS A 48 -1.69 9.04 0.77
C CYS A 48 -2.50 9.75 -0.32
N VAL A 49 -2.04 10.91 -0.78
CA VAL A 49 -2.68 11.65 -1.88
C VAL A 49 -2.72 10.79 -3.15
N TYR A 50 -1.61 10.12 -3.48
CA TYR A 50 -1.55 9.19 -4.60
C TYR A 50 -2.56 8.03 -4.48
N LEU A 51 -2.65 7.41 -3.29
CA LEU A 51 -3.59 6.32 -3.02
C LEU A 51 -5.06 6.75 -3.15
N VAL A 52 -5.38 7.99 -2.75
CA VAL A 52 -6.71 8.57 -2.94
C VAL A 52 -7.03 8.66 -4.43
N PHE A 53 -6.12 9.17 -5.26
CA PHE A 53 -6.32 9.21 -6.71
C PHE A 53 -6.43 7.82 -7.33
N PHE A 54 -5.68 6.84 -6.83
CA PHE A 54 -5.77 5.44 -7.27
C PHE A 54 -7.14 4.82 -6.98
N GLN A 55 -7.82 5.25 -5.90
CA GLN A 55 -9.16 4.75 -5.57
C GLN A 55 -10.27 5.31 -6.47
N TYR A 56 -10.06 6.46 -7.11
CA TYR A 56 -11.02 7.07 -8.04
C TYR A 56 -10.88 6.58 -9.49
N GLU A 57 -10.10 5.53 -9.74
CA GLU A 57 -9.97 4.97 -11.08
C GLU A 57 -11.32 4.44 -11.58
N LYS A 58 -11.86 5.07 -12.63
CA LYS A 58 -13.14 4.68 -13.22
C LYS A 58 -12.97 3.43 -14.08
N ALA A 59 -13.83 2.45 -13.86
CA ALA A 59 -13.95 1.28 -14.73
C ALA A 59 -14.43 1.73 -16.12
N LEU A 60 -13.75 1.26 -17.17
CA LEU A 60 -14.14 1.55 -18.55
C LEU A 60 -15.16 0.53 -19.09
N ASP A 61 -15.34 -0.59 -18.39
CA ASP A 61 -16.18 -1.73 -18.75
C ASP A 61 -16.81 -2.33 -17.48
N GLU A 62 -18.00 -2.92 -17.61
CA GLU A 62 -18.72 -3.65 -16.55
C GLU A 62 -17.91 -4.83 -16.01
N ARG A 63 -17.07 -5.46 -16.85
CA ARG A 63 -16.16 -6.52 -16.40
C ARG A 63 -15.04 -5.97 -15.52
N GLU A 64 -14.50 -4.80 -15.88
CA GLU A 64 -13.43 -4.14 -15.12
C GLU A 64 -13.96 -3.68 -13.76
N SER A 65 -15.22 -3.24 -13.66
CA SER A 65 -15.85 -2.83 -12.40
C SER A 65 -15.98 -4.00 -11.42
N TYR A 66 -16.33 -5.20 -11.91
CA TYR A 66 -16.42 -6.41 -11.10
C TYR A 66 -15.05 -6.83 -10.53
N HIS A 67 -14.00 -6.79 -11.35
CA HIS A 67 -12.64 -7.10 -10.89
C HIS A 67 -12.11 -6.07 -9.89
N LEU A 68 -12.40 -4.78 -10.11
CA LEU A 68 -12.07 -3.70 -9.16
C LEU A 68 -12.79 -3.87 -7.82
N MET A 69 -14.05 -4.27 -7.85
CA MET A 69 -14.84 -4.51 -6.65
C MET A 69 -14.30 -5.70 -5.84
N ILE A 70 -14.02 -6.84 -6.48
CA ILE A 70 -13.48 -8.02 -5.79
C ILE A 70 -12.11 -7.72 -5.19
N SER A 71 -11.21 -7.11 -5.97
CA SER A 71 -9.89 -6.75 -5.46
C SER A 71 -9.98 -5.79 -4.27
N SER A 72 -10.85 -4.78 -4.35
CA SER A 72 -11.04 -3.86 -3.24
C SER A 72 -11.54 -4.59 -1.99
N ARG A 73 -12.50 -5.51 -2.10
CA ARG A 73 -12.97 -6.32 -0.96
C ARG A 73 -11.85 -7.18 -0.33
N ILE A 74 -11.02 -7.82 -1.15
CA ILE A 74 -9.89 -8.63 -0.65
C ILE A 74 -8.91 -7.75 0.11
N SER A 75 -8.55 -6.60 -0.47
CA SER A 75 -7.63 -5.64 0.16
C SER A 75 -8.18 -5.09 1.48
N THR A 76 -9.47 -4.74 1.54
CA THR A 76 -10.09 -4.25 2.76
C THR A 76 -10.12 -5.32 3.86
N ASN A 77 -10.39 -6.58 3.52
CA ASN A 77 -10.37 -7.66 4.51
C ASN A 77 -8.96 -7.89 5.07
N ILE A 78 -7.94 -7.87 4.21
CA ILE A 78 -6.53 -7.98 4.62
C ILE A 78 -6.12 -6.78 5.49
N ALA A 79 -6.58 -5.57 5.16
CA ALA A 79 -6.35 -4.37 5.96
C ALA A 79 -6.89 -4.53 7.39
N ILE A 80 -8.14 -4.96 7.52
CA ILE A 80 -8.79 -5.14 8.83
C ILE A 80 -8.03 -6.16 9.68
N VAL A 81 -7.66 -7.31 9.09
CA VAL A 81 -6.93 -8.36 9.80
C VAL A 81 -5.55 -7.87 10.26
N LEU A 82 -4.80 -7.22 9.39
CA LEU A 82 -3.46 -6.73 9.74
C LEU A 82 -3.50 -5.59 10.76
N LEU A 83 -4.46 -4.67 10.66
CA LEU A 83 -4.66 -3.62 11.65
C LEU A 83 -5.05 -4.20 13.01
N LEU A 84 -5.89 -5.23 13.05
CA LEU A 84 -6.21 -5.94 14.29
C LEU A 84 -4.97 -6.58 14.91
N ILE A 85 -4.13 -7.23 14.11
CA ILE A 85 -2.86 -7.81 14.59
C ILE A 85 -1.91 -6.73 15.12
N ALA A 86 -1.80 -5.61 14.40
CA ALA A 86 -0.97 -4.49 14.82
C ALA A 86 -1.45 -3.92 16.16
N LEU A 87 -2.76 -3.74 16.34
CA LEU A 87 -3.36 -3.24 17.56
C LEU A 87 -3.16 -4.20 18.73
N ILE A 88 -3.31 -5.52 18.50
CA ILE A 88 -3.01 -6.54 19.50
C ILE A 88 -1.53 -6.48 19.92
N ASN A 89 -0.61 -6.34 18.96
CA ASN A 89 0.82 -6.25 19.25
C ASN A 89 1.18 -4.98 20.04
N GLU A 90 0.52 -3.87 19.75
CA GLU A 90 0.67 -2.60 20.48
C GLU A 90 0.16 -2.71 21.93
N LEU A 91 -0.92 -3.47 22.19
CA LEU A 91 -1.44 -3.72 23.55
C LEU A 91 -0.44 -4.45 24.46
N PHE A 92 0.49 -5.22 23.90
CA PHE A 92 1.54 -5.89 24.67
C PHE A 92 2.74 -4.99 24.99
N GLY A 93 2.67 -3.69 24.69
CA GLY A 93 3.71 -2.71 25.04
C GLY A 93 4.91 -2.69 24.07
N ASN A 94 4.81 -3.39 22.95
CA ASN A 94 5.77 -3.24 21.86
C ASN A 94 5.51 -1.91 21.14
N ASN A 95 6.44 -0.95 21.26
CA ASN A 95 6.43 0.28 20.46
C ASN A 95 6.39 -0.09 18.97
N SER A 96 5.20 -0.04 18.38
CA SER A 96 4.89 -0.67 17.09
C SER A 96 5.14 0.28 15.91
N SER A 97 6.19 1.11 16.00
CA SER A 97 6.54 2.09 14.94
C SER A 97 6.76 1.42 13.57
N SER A 98 7.18 0.15 13.56
CA SER A 98 7.45 -0.60 12.33
C SER A 98 6.26 -1.35 11.74
N PHE A 99 5.15 -1.50 12.48
CA PHE A 99 4.02 -2.37 12.08
C PHE A 99 3.03 -1.66 11.15
N ILE A 100 2.78 -0.37 11.38
CA ILE A 100 1.86 0.43 10.56
C ILE A 100 2.33 0.52 9.11
N PRO A 101 3.59 0.88 8.81
CA PRO A 101 4.07 0.89 7.44
C PRO A 101 3.88 -0.47 6.77
N LEU A 102 4.26 -1.55 7.46
CA LEU A 102 4.21 -2.91 6.93
C LEU A 102 2.78 -3.33 6.57
N THR A 103 1.81 -2.89 7.38
CA THR A 103 0.38 -3.09 7.13
C THR A 103 -0.05 -2.37 5.85
N ILE A 104 0.34 -1.11 5.66
CA ILE A 104 -0.01 -0.34 4.46
C ILE A 104 0.55 -0.98 3.19
N ALA A 105 1.81 -1.44 3.22
CA ALA A 105 2.40 -2.14 2.09
C ALA A 105 1.66 -3.44 1.75
N ALA A 106 1.31 -4.23 2.76
CA ALA A 106 0.57 -5.48 2.55
C ALA A 106 -0.83 -5.23 1.96
N ILE A 107 -1.53 -4.17 2.39
CA ILE A 107 -2.84 -3.77 1.86
C ILE A 107 -2.73 -3.44 0.37
N VAL A 108 -1.75 -2.62 -0.01
CA VAL A 108 -1.50 -2.20 -1.38
C VAL A 108 -1.13 -3.41 -2.25
N LEU A 109 -0.19 -4.24 -1.79
CA LEU A 109 0.22 -5.44 -2.50
C LEU A 109 -0.96 -6.37 -2.77
N SER A 110 -1.80 -6.61 -1.77
CA SER A 110 -2.96 -7.49 -1.94
C SER A 110 -3.95 -6.98 -2.99
N LYS A 111 -4.20 -5.66 -3.05
CA LYS A 111 -5.08 -5.04 -4.05
C LYS A 111 -4.53 -5.24 -5.46
N ILE A 112 -3.24 -5.00 -5.63
CA ILE A 112 -2.59 -5.04 -6.95
C ILE A 112 -2.44 -6.48 -7.44
N ILE A 113 -2.05 -7.41 -6.57
CA ILE A 113 -1.98 -8.85 -6.89
C ILE A 113 -3.37 -9.37 -7.27
N SER A 114 -4.40 -9.02 -6.49
CA SER A 114 -5.77 -9.43 -6.79
C SER A 114 -6.25 -8.85 -8.12
N LEU A 115 -6.00 -7.57 -8.39
CA LEU A 115 -6.34 -6.94 -9.67
C LEU A 115 -5.64 -7.63 -10.83
N TRP A 116 -4.33 -7.89 -10.69
CA TRP A 116 -3.55 -8.54 -11.72
C TRP A 116 -4.05 -9.96 -12.00
N TYR A 117 -4.30 -10.75 -10.96
CA TYR A 117 -4.83 -12.11 -11.08
C TYR A 117 -6.17 -12.14 -11.82
N PHE A 118 -7.12 -11.31 -11.40
CA PHE A 118 -8.44 -11.26 -12.03
C PHE A 118 -8.41 -10.67 -13.45
N ARG A 119 -7.51 -9.74 -13.75
CA ARG A 119 -7.32 -9.18 -15.09
C ARG A 119 -6.62 -10.16 -16.05
N SER A 120 -5.80 -11.07 -15.54
CA SER A 120 -5.08 -12.09 -16.31
C SER A 120 -5.93 -13.32 -16.64
N ARG A 121 -6.94 -13.63 -15.83
CA ARG A 121 -7.91 -14.70 -16.10
C ARG A 121 -9.01 -14.15 -17.02
N LYS A 122 -8.76 -14.21 -18.33
CA LYS A 122 -9.71 -13.84 -19.39
C LYS A 122 -10.96 -14.72 -19.40
#